data_AF-A0A1G3HD95-F1
#
_entry.id   AF-A0A1G3HD95-F1
#
_cell.length_a   1.000
_cell.length_b   1.000
_cell.length_c   1.000
_cell.angle_alpha   90.00
_cell.angle_beta   90.00
_cell.angle_gamma   90.00
#
_symmetry.space_group_name_H-M   'P 1'
#
loop_
_entity.id
_entity.type
_entity.pdbx_description
1 polymer ?
#
loop_
_entity_poly.entity_id
_entity_poly.type
_entity_poly.pdbx_seq_one_letter_code
_entity_poly.pdbx_strand_id
1 'polypeptide(L)'
;MLATTALLSLATAGILLITGPALPQLAAHLAFALGVMPLILAAMSYFVPVLTRGSSPCFAAWWPPLLALTGGALAVFSFVSDFSPTRLSLGAALGGVAALSLGGWTLNRARKMFGPRHRGLDWYLAALGFLLLALLAVVLMPMFPAQRNELRLFHLHANLLGFVGLTALGTLQVLLPTCLGQADPDAAWRLRRDIKWAAAGAMLIALGASIRLPADAMPGSTLALLGMAFYGWVVLRMLQAWQSRFGKALLQMHGAAPSLTSAALGLLGMLALGLAHGFGWLPARPAVAGFVFAFLLPLVSGATAHLLPVWLRPGVQGEWHRILRARLCRWSGLRGLLFLLIGLIVAVS
;
A
#
# COMPACT_ATOMS: atom_id res chain seq x y z
N MET A 1 -6.38 5.15 -16.97
CA MET A 1 -6.17 3.71 -17.23
C MET A 1 -5.71 2.96 -15.99
N LEU A 2 -4.56 3.24 -15.38
CA LEU A 2 -4.12 2.45 -14.20
C LEU A 2 -5.06 2.54 -12.99
N ALA A 3 -5.62 3.72 -12.69
CA ALA A 3 -6.61 3.87 -11.62
C ALA A 3 -7.91 3.09 -11.89
N THR A 4 -8.38 3.08 -13.14
CA THR A 4 -9.56 2.30 -13.54
C THR A 4 -9.27 0.80 -13.49
N THR A 5 -8.09 0.36 -13.95
CA THR A 5 -7.64 -1.03 -13.82
C THR A 5 -7.58 -1.46 -12.36
N ALA A 6 -7.01 -0.64 -11.48
CA ALA A 6 -6.94 -0.96 -10.05
C ALA A 6 -8.32 -1.08 -9.40
N LEU A 7 -9.25 -0.16 -9.70
CA LEU A 7 -10.62 -0.24 -9.19
C LEU A 7 -11.35 -1.48 -9.69
N LEU A 8 -11.24 -1.80 -10.98
CA LEU A 8 -11.82 -3.02 -11.55
C LEU A 8 -11.18 -4.27 -10.94
N SER A 9 -9.86 -4.33 -10.81
CA SER A 9 -9.16 -5.45 -10.18
C SER A 9 -9.56 -5.65 -8.72
N LEU A 10 -9.72 -4.57 -7.95
CA LEU A 10 -10.18 -4.63 -6.55
C LEU A 10 -11.64 -5.08 -6.46
N ALA A 11 -12.51 -4.58 -7.34
CA ALA A 11 -13.91 -5.01 -7.40
C ALA A 11 -14.01 -6.49 -7.79
N THR A 12 -13.30 -6.93 -8.82
CA THR A 12 -13.25 -8.34 -9.25
C THR A 12 -12.68 -9.23 -8.14
N ALA A 13 -11.59 -8.82 -7.50
CA ALA A 13 -11.03 -9.57 -6.37
C ALA A 13 -12.03 -9.67 -5.20
N GLY A 14 -12.73 -8.59 -4.86
CA GLY A 14 -13.77 -8.59 -3.83
C GLY A 14 -14.93 -9.52 -4.17
N ILE A 15 -15.40 -9.49 -5.43
CA ILE A 15 -16.43 -10.42 -5.91
C ILE A 15 -15.94 -11.86 -5.80
N LEU A 16 -14.73 -12.17 -6.26
CA LEU A 16 -14.17 -13.53 -6.18
C LEU A 16 -14.04 -14.03 -4.74
N LEU A 17 -13.69 -13.15 -3.80
CA LEU A 17 -13.57 -13.49 -2.38
C LEU A 17 -14.93 -13.73 -1.70
N ILE A 18 -16.01 -13.16 -2.22
CA ILE A 18 -17.37 -13.29 -1.67
C ILE A 18 -18.17 -14.41 -2.35
N THR A 19 -18.04 -14.56 -3.68
CA THR A 19 -19.00 -15.32 -4.51
C THR A 19 -18.59 -16.75 -4.83
N GLY A 20 -17.38 -17.21 -4.53
CA GLY A 20 -17.00 -18.54 -4.98
C GLY A 20 -15.78 -19.19 -4.34
N PRO A 21 -15.50 -20.44 -4.73
CA PRO A 21 -14.33 -21.22 -4.30
C PRO A 21 -13.03 -20.75 -4.97
N ALA A 22 -12.98 -19.52 -5.49
CA ALA A 22 -11.84 -18.99 -6.21
C ALA A 22 -10.57 -19.10 -5.34
N LEU A 23 -9.45 -19.52 -5.96
CA LEU A 23 -8.17 -19.63 -5.27
C LEU A 23 -7.85 -18.28 -4.60
N PRO A 24 -7.73 -18.19 -3.26
CA PRO A 24 -7.46 -16.93 -2.56
C PRO A 24 -6.23 -16.20 -3.10
N GLN A 25 -5.28 -16.95 -3.65
CA GLN A 25 -4.09 -16.44 -4.32
C GLN A 25 -4.43 -15.68 -5.60
N LEU A 26 -5.35 -16.16 -6.43
CA LEU A 26 -5.78 -15.46 -7.64
C LEU A 26 -6.39 -14.10 -7.30
N ALA A 27 -7.35 -14.07 -6.35
CA ALA A 27 -7.98 -12.83 -5.93
C ALA A 27 -6.97 -11.85 -5.34
N ALA A 28 -6.02 -12.33 -4.52
CA ALA A 28 -4.94 -11.51 -4.00
C ALA A 28 -4.05 -10.94 -5.13
N HIS A 29 -3.63 -11.74 -6.12
CA HIS A 29 -2.78 -11.23 -7.20
C HIS A 29 -3.52 -10.29 -8.15
N LEU A 30 -4.82 -10.48 -8.37
CA LEU A 30 -5.66 -9.50 -9.06
C LEU A 30 -5.65 -8.16 -8.32
N ALA A 31 -5.98 -8.16 -7.03
CA ALA A 31 -6.02 -6.95 -6.21
C ALA A 31 -4.64 -6.26 -6.14
N PHE A 32 -3.60 -7.00 -5.72
CA PHE A 32 -2.31 -6.44 -5.37
C PHE A 32 -1.36 -6.32 -6.56
N ALA A 33 -1.13 -7.40 -7.32
CA ALA A 33 -0.12 -7.40 -8.37
C ALA A 33 -0.61 -6.70 -9.65
N LEU A 34 -1.82 -7.00 -10.11
CA LEU A 34 -2.39 -6.39 -11.32
C LEU A 34 -3.00 -5.01 -11.05
N GLY A 35 -3.60 -4.80 -9.88
CA GLY A 35 -4.28 -3.55 -9.52
C GLY A 35 -3.37 -2.55 -8.78
N VAL A 36 -3.10 -2.82 -7.51
CA VAL A 36 -2.52 -1.85 -6.57
C VAL A 36 -1.05 -1.54 -6.88
N MET A 37 -0.21 -2.52 -7.20
CA MET A 37 1.21 -2.32 -7.47
C MET A 37 1.47 -1.33 -8.62
N PRO A 38 0.94 -1.52 -9.85
CA PRO A 38 1.16 -0.56 -10.93
C PRO A 38 0.53 0.80 -10.64
N LEU A 39 -0.59 0.87 -9.91
CA LEU A 39 -1.17 2.13 -9.45
C LEU A 39 -0.24 2.87 -8.49
N ILE A 40 0.35 2.16 -7.51
CA ILE A 40 1.31 2.74 -6.55
C ILE A 40 2.53 3.27 -7.29
N LEU A 41 3.12 2.48 -8.20
CA LEU A 41 4.29 2.93 -8.95
C LEU A 41 3.96 4.16 -9.80
N ALA A 42 2.77 4.22 -10.40
CA ALA A 42 2.33 5.40 -11.14
C ALA A 42 2.13 6.63 -10.24
N ALA A 43 1.55 6.44 -9.05
CA ALA A 43 1.40 7.49 -8.05
C ALA A 43 2.77 8.00 -7.58
N MET A 44 3.74 7.11 -7.34
CA MET A 44 5.13 7.49 -7.03
C MET A 44 5.75 8.29 -8.18
N SER A 45 5.63 7.84 -9.44
CA SER A 45 6.12 8.57 -10.63
C SER A 45 5.52 9.98 -10.72
N TYR A 46 4.27 10.16 -10.30
CA TYR A 46 3.60 11.46 -10.23
C TYR A 46 4.10 12.33 -9.07
N PHE A 47 4.26 11.77 -7.88
CA PHE A 47 4.62 12.54 -6.67
C PHE A 47 6.12 12.85 -6.57
N VAL A 48 7.01 12.01 -7.09
CA VAL A 48 8.46 12.22 -7.01
C VAL A 48 8.88 13.59 -7.58
N PRO A 49 8.40 14.04 -8.76
CA PRO A 49 8.64 15.40 -9.26
C PRO A 49 8.22 16.49 -8.27
N VAL A 50 7.04 16.36 -7.65
CA VAL A 50 6.53 17.31 -6.65
C VAL A 50 7.44 17.35 -5.43
N LEU A 51 7.81 16.18 -4.89
CA LEU A 51 8.68 16.05 -3.72
C LEU A 51 10.12 16.49 -4.01
N THR A 52 10.56 16.42 -5.27
CA THR A 52 11.88 16.86 -5.70
C THR A 52 11.91 18.32 -6.16
N ARG A 53 10.77 19.01 -6.20
CA ARG A 53 10.62 20.37 -6.76
C ARG A 53 11.21 20.47 -8.18
N GLY A 54 11.11 19.37 -8.92
CA GLY A 54 11.69 19.25 -10.26
C GLY A 54 10.65 19.45 -11.35
N SER A 55 11.12 19.41 -12.60
CA SER A 55 10.23 19.38 -13.77
C SER A 55 9.31 18.16 -13.74
N SER A 56 8.19 18.27 -14.47
CA SER A 56 7.23 17.18 -14.69
C SER A 56 7.91 15.86 -15.10
N PRO A 57 7.29 14.71 -14.79
CA PRO A 57 7.85 13.43 -15.18
C PRO A 57 7.92 13.34 -16.72
N CYS A 58 9.07 12.90 -17.24
CA CYS A 58 9.21 12.59 -18.66
C CYS A 58 8.49 11.27 -18.99
N PHE A 59 8.29 11.00 -20.29
CA PHE A 59 7.62 9.77 -20.74
C PHE A 59 8.23 8.49 -20.12
N ALA A 60 9.56 8.43 -19.96
CA ALA A 60 10.25 7.30 -19.36
C ALA A 60 9.81 6.97 -17.91
N ALA A 61 9.25 7.94 -17.16
CA ALA A 61 8.73 7.70 -15.82
C ALA A 61 7.47 6.80 -15.79
N TRP A 62 6.86 6.55 -16.96
CA TRP A 62 5.72 5.65 -17.12
C TRP A 62 6.12 4.20 -17.43
N TRP A 63 7.40 3.94 -17.70
CA TRP A 63 7.87 2.57 -17.94
C TRP A 63 7.73 1.66 -16.72
N PRO A 64 8.11 2.08 -15.49
CA PRO A 64 7.98 1.20 -14.32
C PRO A 64 6.54 0.76 -14.03
N PRO A 65 5.52 1.66 -14.03
CA PRO A 65 4.13 1.22 -13.86
C PRO A 65 3.64 0.23 -14.93
N LEU A 66 4.08 0.38 -16.18
CA LEU A 66 3.71 -0.53 -17.27
C LEU A 66 4.37 -1.90 -17.11
N LEU A 67 5.67 -1.94 -16.76
CA LEU A 67 6.37 -3.19 -16.44
C LEU A 67 5.71 -3.93 -15.28
N ALA A 68 5.33 -3.20 -14.23
CA ALA A 68 4.59 -3.76 -13.09
C ALA A 68 3.21 -4.29 -13.49
N LEU A 69 2.49 -3.59 -14.39
CA LEU A 69 1.20 -4.06 -14.91
C LEU A 69 1.38 -5.37 -15.69
N THR A 70 2.37 -5.45 -16.57
CA THR A 70 2.70 -6.68 -17.32
C THR A 70 3.10 -7.82 -16.38
N GLY A 71 3.93 -7.55 -15.38
CA GLY A 71 4.31 -8.55 -14.38
C GLY A 71 3.12 -9.05 -13.55
N GLY A 72 2.22 -8.15 -13.16
CA GLY A 72 0.97 -8.49 -12.48
C GLY A 72 0.04 -9.33 -13.35
N ALA A 73 -0.08 -9.01 -14.64
CA ALA A 73 -0.85 -9.80 -15.59
C ALA A 73 -0.29 -11.22 -15.77
N LEU A 74 1.04 -11.37 -15.86
CA LEU A 74 1.68 -12.69 -15.89
C LEU A 74 1.42 -13.49 -14.63
N ALA A 75 1.46 -12.84 -13.45
CA ALA A 75 1.18 -13.50 -12.19
C ALA A 75 -0.27 -14.00 -12.12
N VAL A 76 -1.24 -13.16 -12.48
CA VAL A 76 -2.66 -13.54 -12.55
C VAL A 76 -2.87 -14.66 -13.57
N PHE A 77 -2.30 -14.56 -14.76
CA PHE A 77 -2.42 -15.58 -15.80
C PHE A 77 -1.85 -16.93 -15.35
N SER A 78 -0.80 -16.92 -14.53
CA SER A 78 -0.26 -18.15 -13.92
C SER A 78 -1.27 -18.85 -13.01
N PHE A 79 -2.19 -18.14 -12.35
CA PHE A 79 -3.22 -18.75 -11.50
C PHE A 79 -4.51 -19.10 -12.24
N VAL A 80 -4.83 -18.44 -13.36
CA VAL A 80 -6.06 -18.69 -14.14
C VAL A 80 -5.88 -19.84 -15.15
N SER A 81 -4.69 -19.97 -15.72
CA SER A 81 -4.35 -21.07 -16.64
C SER A 81 -3.78 -22.25 -15.84
N ASP A 82 -2.78 -22.95 -16.37
CA ASP A 82 -2.00 -23.91 -15.60
C ASP A 82 -1.02 -23.20 -14.67
N PHE A 83 -0.92 -23.63 -13.43
CA PHE A 83 0.04 -23.05 -12.50
C PHE A 83 1.48 -23.17 -13.04
N SER A 84 2.17 -22.05 -13.22
CA SER A 84 3.55 -22.02 -13.71
C SER A 84 4.45 -21.19 -12.78
N PRO A 85 5.40 -21.85 -12.07
CA PRO A 85 6.43 -21.16 -11.30
C PRO A 85 7.26 -20.22 -12.15
N THR A 86 7.59 -20.61 -13.39
CA THR A 86 8.37 -19.80 -14.32
C THR A 86 7.66 -18.49 -14.69
N ARG A 87 6.35 -18.54 -14.97
CA ARG A 87 5.56 -17.32 -15.23
C ARG A 87 5.52 -16.40 -14.02
N LEU A 88 5.39 -16.96 -12.81
CA LEU A 88 5.42 -16.18 -11.58
C LEU A 88 6.78 -15.53 -11.34
N SER A 89 7.87 -16.27 -11.52
CA SER A 89 9.23 -15.73 -11.40
C SER A 89 9.51 -14.65 -12.45
N LEU A 90 9.04 -14.82 -13.69
CA LEU A 90 9.16 -13.80 -14.73
C LEU A 90 8.34 -12.54 -14.37
N GLY A 91 7.10 -12.72 -13.89
CA GLY A 91 6.28 -11.61 -13.40
C GLY A 91 6.95 -10.86 -12.25
N ALA A 92 7.54 -11.59 -11.31
CA ALA A 92 8.31 -11.02 -10.20
C ALA A 92 9.58 -10.29 -10.68
N ALA A 93 10.29 -10.82 -11.67
CA ALA A 93 11.46 -10.17 -12.26
C ALA A 93 11.08 -8.85 -12.94
N LEU A 94 9.99 -8.81 -13.72
CA LEU A 94 9.47 -7.57 -14.31
C LEU A 94 9.10 -6.53 -13.25
N GLY A 95 8.42 -6.95 -12.18
CA GLY A 95 8.14 -6.08 -11.03
C GLY A 95 9.41 -5.57 -10.34
N GLY A 96 10.44 -6.42 -10.23
CA GLY A 96 11.73 -6.05 -9.66
C GLY A 96 12.47 -5.01 -10.51
N VAL A 97 12.49 -5.20 -11.82
CA VAL A 97 13.05 -4.22 -12.77
C VAL A 97 12.29 -2.90 -12.71
N ALA A 98 10.95 -2.94 -12.60
CA ALA A 98 10.14 -1.75 -12.39
C ALA A 98 10.55 -1.02 -11.11
N ALA A 99 10.65 -1.73 -9.98
CA ALA A 99 11.02 -1.15 -8.71
C ALA A 99 12.43 -0.54 -8.71
N LEU A 100 13.43 -1.24 -9.29
CA LEU A 100 14.80 -0.75 -9.45
C LEU A 100 14.85 0.50 -10.34
N SER A 101 14.14 0.48 -11.46
CA SER A 101 14.11 1.60 -12.40
C SER A 101 13.51 2.85 -11.75
N LEU A 102 12.39 2.71 -11.04
CA LEU A 102 11.76 3.82 -10.36
C LEU A 102 12.60 4.33 -9.18
N GLY A 103 13.20 3.42 -8.40
CA GLY A 103 14.09 3.76 -7.30
C GLY A 103 15.34 4.51 -7.78
N GLY A 104 15.99 4.00 -8.83
CA GLY A 104 17.16 4.63 -9.47
C GLY A 104 16.82 6.01 -10.03
N TRP A 105 15.68 6.14 -10.71
CA TRP A 105 15.19 7.44 -11.20
C TRP A 105 14.91 8.42 -10.05
N THR A 106 14.29 7.95 -8.97
CA THR A 106 13.99 8.75 -7.78
C THR A 106 15.28 9.25 -7.12
N LEU A 107 16.27 8.38 -6.93
CA LEU A 107 17.57 8.74 -6.38
C LEU A 107 18.31 9.74 -7.26
N ASN A 108 18.29 9.54 -8.59
CA ASN A 108 18.91 10.46 -9.53
C ASN A 108 18.27 11.86 -9.47
N ARG A 109 16.94 11.95 -9.37
CA ARG A 109 16.26 13.24 -9.18
C ARG A 109 16.62 13.85 -7.83
N ALA A 110 16.62 13.07 -6.75
CA ALA A 110 16.95 13.54 -5.41
C ALA A 110 18.37 14.15 -5.33
N ARG A 111 19.34 13.58 -6.06
CA ARG A 111 20.72 14.11 -6.15
C ARG A 111 20.81 15.45 -6.87
N LYS A 112 19.85 15.77 -7.73
CA LYS A 112 19.81 17.01 -8.53
C LYS A 112 18.95 18.11 -7.88
N MET A 113 18.42 17.87 -6.68
CA MET A 113 17.58 18.85 -5.98
C MET A 113 18.42 19.98 -5.38
N PHE A 114 17.88 21.20 -5.44
CA PHE A 114 18.36 22.31 -4.61
C PHE A 114 17.72 22.23 -3.21
N GLY A 115 18.54 22.33 -2.17
CA GLY A 115 18.12 22.27 -0.77
C GLY A 115 17.81 20.86 -0.25
N PRO A 116 17.32 20.74 0.99
CA PRO A 116 17.12 19.44 1.63
C PRO A 116 16.03 18.62 0.92
N ARG A 117 16.28 17.31 0.78
CA ARG A 117 15.31 16.38 0.18
C ARG A 117 14.05 16.25 1.03
N HIS A 118 12.88 16.22 0.39
CA HIS A 118 11.63 15.96 1.11
C HIS A 118 11.63 14.53 1.65
N ARG A 119 11.28 14.36 2.93
CA ARG A 119 11.40 13.08 3.63
C ARG A 119 10.41 12.02 3.16
N GLY A 120 9.33 12.41 2.48
CA GLY A 120 8.45 11.50 1.76
C GLY A 120 9.16 10.64 0.71
N LEU A 121 10.28 11.11 0.12
CA LEU A 121 11.08 10.29 -0.80
C LEU A 121 11.70 9.08 -0.09
N ASP A 122 12.10 9.25 1.17
CA ASP A 122 12.71 8.18 1.96
C ASP A 122 11.71 7.03 2.13
N TRP A 123 10.43 7.35 2.32
CA TRP A 123 9.34 6.37 2.45
C TRP A 123 9.10 5.59 1.15
N TYR A 124 9.13 6.28 0.00
CA TYR A 124 9.02 5.60 -1.30
C TYR A 124 10.20 4.68 -1.56
N LEU A 125 11.43 5.11 -1.24
CA LEU A 125 12.60 4.25 -1.39
C LEU A 125 12.56 3.04 -0.45
N ALA A 126 12.12 3.22 0.79
CA ALA A 126 11.91 2.10 1.72
C ALA A 126 10.86 1.13 1.18
N ALA A 127 9.71 1.63 0.72
CA ALA A 127 8.65 0.81 0.13
C ALA A 127 9.13 0.03 -1.10
N LEU A 128 9.89 0.67 -2.00
CA LEU A 128 10.49 0.00 -3.16
C LEU A 128 11.53 -1.06 -2.74
N GLY A 129 12.30 -0.80 -1.69
CA GLY A 129 13.20 -1.81 -1.10
C GLY A 129 12.45 -3.03 -0.59
N PHE A 130 11.34 -2.84 0.12
CA PHE A 130 10.47 -3.94 0.55
C PHE A 130 9.83 -4.69 -0.61
N LEU A 131 9.41 -3.99 -1.67
CA LEU A 131 8.93 -4.63 -2.89
C LEU A 131 10.01 -5.52 -3.50
N LEU A 132 11.25 -5.05 -3.59
CA LEU A 132 12.37 -5.85 -4.11
C LEU A 132 12.63 -7.10 -3.27
N LEU A 133 12.64 -6.97 -1.95
CA LEU A 133 12.79 -8.12 -1.05
C LEU A 133 11.64 -9.13 -1.20
N ALA A 134 10.40 -8.64 -1.31
CA ALA A 134 9.24 -9.49 -1.52
C ALA A 134 9.30 -10.23 -2.86
N LEU A 135 9.70 -9.57 -3.94
CA LEU A 135 9.79 -10.18 -5.27
C LEU A 135 10.99 -11.13 -5.37
N LEU A 136 12.11 -10.83 -4.71
CA LEU A 136 13.23 -11.75 -4.57
C LEU A 136 12.78 -13.05 -3.90
N ALA A 137 11.97 -12.98 -2.84
CA ALA A 137 11.43 -14.18 -2.20
C ALA A 137 10.63 -15.06 -3.18
N VAL A 138 9.87 -14.48 -4.12
CA VAL A 138 9.16 -15.24 -5.18
C VAL A 138 10.13 -15.94 -6.11
N VAL A 139 11.19 -15.25 -6.55
CA VAL A 139 12.23 -15.83 -7.42
C VAL A 139 12.98 -16.98 -6.72
N LEU A 140 13.16 -16.88 -5.39
CA LEU A 140 13.84 -17.90 -4.60
C LEU A 140 12.96 -19.12 -4.26
N MET A 141 11.62 -19.00 -4.26
CA MET A 141 10.72 -20.12 -3.91
C MET A 141 10.96 -21.42 -4.70
N PRO A 142 11.20 -21.40 -6.03
CA PRO A 142 11.53 -22.61 -6.79
C PRO A 142 12.92 -23.18 -6.46
N MET A 143 13.86 -22.33 -6.04
CA MET A 143 15.25 -22.72 -5.71
C MET A 143 15.36 -23.32 -4.31
N PHE A 144 14.44 -22.94 -3.40
CA PHE A 144 14.41 -23.38 -2.01
C PHE A 144 13.05 -24.00 -1.65
N PRO A 145 12.72 -25.20 -2.17
CA PRO A 145 11.40 -25.80 -1.97
C PRO A 145 11.07 -26.06 -0.49
N ALA A 146 12.09 -26.39 0.32
CA ALA A 146 11.93 -26.64 1.76
C ALA A 146 11.50 -25.38 2.53
N GLN A 147 11.94 -24.19 2.10
CA GLN A 147 11.63 -22.89 2.71
C GLN A 147 10.51 -22.14 1.97
N ARG A 148 9.80 -22.79 1.04
CA ARG A 148 8.80 -22.13 0.19
C ARG A 148 7.70 -21.44 1.00
N ASN A 149 7.27 -22.03 2.11
CA ASN A 149 6.20 -21.45 2.93
C ASN A 149 6.67 -20.18 3.67
N GLU A 150 7.87 -20.21 4.21
CA GLU A 150 8.54 -19.12 4.90
C GLU A 150 8.74 -17.95 3.93
N LEU A 151 9.30 -18.22 2.75
CA LEU A 151 9.45 -17.22 1.69
C LEU A 151 8.10 -16.63 1.26
N ARG A 152 7.04 -17.44 1.22
CA ARG A 152 5.68 -16.97 0.90
C ARG A 152 5.13 -16.04 1.98
N LEU A 153 5.31 -16.37 3.25
CA LEU A 153 4.87 -15.53 4.37
C LEU A 153 5.67 -14.23 4.44
N PHE A 154 6.99 -14.30 4.22
CA PHE A 154 7.83 -13.12 4.11
C PHE A 154 7.37 -12.23 2.95
N HIS A 155 7.21 -12.80 1.75
CA HIS A 155 6.70 -12.09 0.57
C HIS A 155 5.40 -11.35 0.88
N LEU A 156 4.42 -12.05 1.48
CA LEU A 156 3.11 -11.50 1.79
C LEU A 156 3.23 -10.26 2.69
N HIS A 157 3.91 -10.37 3.83
CA HIS A 157 4.00 -9.28 4.80
C HIS A 157 4.91 -8.13 4.31
N ALA A 158 6.02 -8.46 3.63
CA ALA A 158 6.89 -7.47 3.01
C ALA A 158 6.14 -6.66 1.93
N ASN A 159 5.25 -7.30 1.15
CA ASN A 159 4.39 -6.58 0.20
C ASN A 159 3.31 -5.74 0.90
N LEU A 160 2.55 -6.32 1.82
CA LEU A 160 1.39 -5.66 2.44
C LEU A 160 1.78 -4.49 3.33
N LEU A 161 2.74 -4.69 4.23
CA LEU A 161 3.12 -3.68 5.22
C LEU A 161 4.33 -2.86 4.77
N GLY A 162 5.28 -3.51 4.10
CA GLY A 162 6.50 -2.90 3.61
C GLY A 162 6.28 -2.06 2.34
N PHE A 163 5.80 -2.66 1.26
CA PHE A 163 5.56 -1.92 0.02
C PHE A 163 4.28 -1.07 0.11
N VAL A 164 3.11 -1.70 0.24
CA VAL A 164 1.82 -1.02 0.23
C VAL A 164 1.66 -0.11 1.45
N GLY A 165 1.91 -0.63 2.64
CA GLY A 165 1.75 0.10 3.90
C GLY A 165 2.68 1.31 4.03
N LEU A 166 4.00 1.17 3.79
CA LEU A 166 4.91 2.32 3.86
C LEU A 166 4.61 3.36 2.78
N THR A 167 4.22 2.94 1.56
CA THR A 167 3.76 3.89 0.54
C THR A 167 2.56 4.68 1.07
N ALA A 168 1.56 3.98 1.59
CA ALA A 168 0.35 4.61 2.10
C ALA A 168 0.65 5.57 3.25
N LEU A 169 1.40 5.15 4.27
CA LEU A 169 1.76 6.01 5.41
C LEU A 169 2.61 7.21 5.01
N GLY A 170 3.52 7.05 4.05
CA GLY A 170 4.30 8.16 3.51
C GLY A 170 3.44 9.17 2.75
N THR A 171 2.53 8.69 1.89
CA THR A 171 1.66 9.55 1.07
C THR A 171 0.53 10.18 1.90
N LEU A 172 -0.10 9.45 2.80
CA LEU A 172 -1.24 9.92 3.60
C LEU A 172 -0.89 11.17 4.41
N GLN A 173 0.32 11.22 4.98
CA GLN A 173 0.78 12.37 5.77
C GLN A 173 0.87 13.68 4.97
N VAL A 174 0.97 13.61 3.64
CA VAL A 174 0.95 14.81 2.77
C VAL A 174 -0.37 14.96 2.02
N LEU A 175 -1.04 13.85 1.70
CA LEU A 175 -2.26 13.84 0.91
C LEU A 175 -3.46 14.33 1.72
N LEU A 176 -3.61 13.92 2.98
CA LEU A 176 -4.72 14.37 3.81
C LEU A 176 -4.72 15.90 4.00
N PRO A 177 -3.62 16.54 4.41
CA PRO A 177 -3.57 18.01 4.51
C PRO A 177 -3.88 18.70 3.16
N THR A 178 -3.37 18.14 2.06
CA THR A 178 -3.65 18.62 0.69
C THR A 178 -5.14 18.53 0.35
N CYS A 179 -5.80 17.43 0.73
CA CYS A 179 -7.24 17.24 0.53
C CYS A 179 -8.09 18.26 1.29
N LEU A 180 -7.62 18.70 2.46
CA LEU A 180 -8.29 19.68 3.31
C LEU A 180 -7.93 21.12 2.95
N GLY A 181 -6.94 21.34 2.09
CA GLY A 181 -6.40 22.68 1.81
C GLY A 181 -5.76 23.33 3.05
N GLN A 182 -5.30 22.52 4.00
CA GLN A 182 -4.74 22.98 5.28
C GLN A 182 -3.32 22.48 5.43
N ALA A 183 -2.43 23.33 5.95
CA ALA A 183 -1.04 22.95 6.20
C ALA A 183 -0.89 22.10 7.48
N ASP A 184 -0.02 21.10 7.40
CA ASP A 184 0.47 20.31 8.52
C ASP A 184 1.98 20.57 8.71
N PRO A 185 2.36 21.51 9.57
CA PRO A 185 3.76 21.94 9.72
C PRO A 185 4.65 20.80 10.24
N ASP A 186 4.08 19.85 10.98
CA ASP A 186 4.82 18.77 11.62
C ASP A 186 4.97 17.52 10.73
N ALA A 187 4.28 17.46 9.58
CA ALA A 187 4.30 16.30 8.69
C ALA A 187 5.72 15.92 8.25
N ALA A 188 6.54 16.90 7.86
CA ALA A 188 7.91 16.64 7.42
C ALA A 188 8.78 16.06 8.55
N TRP A 189 8.59 16.54 9.79
CA TRP A 189 9.30 16.05 10.95
C TRP A 189 8.85 14.63 11.33
N ARG A 190 7.53 14.37 11.34
CA ARG A 190 7.00 13.03 11.61
C ARG A 190 7.48 12.02 10.57
N LEU A 191 7.43 12.36 9.27
CA LEU A 191 7.97 11.52 8.19
C LEU A 191 9.45 11.17 8.42
N ARG A 192 10.28 12.14 8.84
CA ARG A 192 11.70 11.89 9.16
C ARG A 192 11.87 10.91 10.32
N ARG A 193 11.12 11.11 11.41
CA ARG A 193 11.30 10.36 12.65
C ARG A 193 10.72 8.95 12.57
N ASP A 194 9.64 8.77 11.83
CA ASP A 194 8.86 7.54 11.82
C ASP A 194 9.31 6.49 10.84
N ILE A 195 10.00 6.88 9.77
CA ILE A 195 10.37 5.92 8.75
C ILE A 195 11.16 4.74 9.31
N LYS A 196 12.09 4.98 10.24
CA LYS A 196 12.87 3.91 10.86
C LYS A 196 12.00 2.94 11.65
N TRP A 197 10.98 3.44 12.34
CA TRP A 197 10.05 2.63 13.14
C TRP A 197 9.07 1.87 12.25
N ALA A 198 8.52 2.51 11.23
CA ALA A 198 7.62 1.86 10.28
C ALA A 198 8.35 0.80 9.45
N ALA A 199 9.54 1.10 8.92
CA ALA A 199 10.35 0.15 8.16
C ALA A 199 10.85 -1.01 9.04
N ALA A 200 11.37 -0.72 10.24
CA ALA A 200 11.75 -1.78 11.18
C ALA A 200 10.54 -2.63 11.57
N GLY A 201 9.39 -2.00 11.84
CA GLY A 201 8.14 -2.68 12.15
C GLY A 201 7.70 -3.65 11.05
N ALA A 202 7.69 -3.19 9.80
CA ALA A 202 7.36 -4.02 8.64
C ALA A 202 8.35 -5.19 8.47
N MET A 203 9.65 -4.95 8.67
CA MET A 203 10.67 -5.99 8.58
C MET A 203 10.50 -7.04 9.67
N LEU A 204 10.33 -6.60 10.91
CA LEU A 204 10.15 -7.48 12.07
C LEU A 204 8.89 -8.32 11.96
N ILE A 205 7.78 -7.76 11.45
CA ILE A 205 6.56 -8.55 11.17
C ILE A 205 6.83 -9.56 10.06
N ALA A 206 7.46 -9.16 8.94
CA ALA A 206 7.71 -10.07 7.83
C ALA A 206 8.65 -11.22 8.22
N LEU A 207 9.71 -10.92 8.97
CA LEU A 207 10.62 -11.93 9.52
C LEU A 207 9.91 -12.80 10.57
N GLY A 208 9.27 -12.19 11.57
CA GLY A 208 8.59 -12.91 12.64
C GLY A 208 7.48 -13.85 12.16
N ALA A 209 6.75 -13.47 11.11
CA ALA A 209 5.73 -14.31 10.49
C ALA A 209 6.31 -15.41 9.58
N SER A 210 7.54 -15.26 9.10
CA SER A 210 8.17 -16.21 8.16
C SER A 210 9.11 -17.20 8.83
N ILE A 211 9.72 -16.83 9.95
CA ILE A 211 10.76 -17.61 10.59
C ILE A 211 10.14 -18.75 11.41
N ARG A 212 10.48 -19.98 11.05
CA ARG A 212 10.31 -21.16 11.92
C ARG A 212 11.60 -21.40 12.68
N LEU A 213 11.74 -20.75 13.84
CA LEU A 213 12.85 -21.03 14.75
C LEU A 213 12.56 -22.31 15.56
N PRO A 214 13.61 -23.06 15.94
CA PRO A 214 13.46 -24.10 16.95
C PRO A 214 13.01 -23.50 18.29
N ALA A 215 12.39 -24.31 19.15
CA ALA A 215 11.61 -23.87 20.31
C ALA A 215 12.41 -23.10 21.39
N ASP A 216 13.74 -23.13 21.30
CA ASP A 216 14.71 -22.54 22.21
C ASP A 216 15.20 -21.13 21.80
N ALA A 217 14.92 -20.69 20.58
CA ALA A 217 15.24 -19.33 20.13
C ALA A 217 14.05 -18.37 20.31
N MET A 218 14.33 -17.06 20.32
CA MET A 218 13.31 -16.00 20.43
C MET A 218 12.17 -16.29 19.43
N PRO A 219 10.95 -16.60 19.89
CA PRO A 219 9.93 -17.13 18.99
C PRO A 219 9.56 -16.05 17.98
N GLY A 220 9.32 -16.44 16.73
CA GLY A 220 8.95 -15.50 15.65
C GLY A 220 7.77 -14.59 16.01
N SER A 221 6.90 -15.06 16.91
CA SER A 221 5.84 -14.27 17.54
C SER A 221 6.34 -13.03 18.28
N THR A 222 7.47 -13.10 19.01
CA THR A 222 8.03 -11.93 19.71
C THR A 222 8.56 -10.89 18.74
N LEU A 223 9.20 -11.31 17.63
CA LEU A 223 9.60 -10.38 16.57
C LEU A 223 8.38 -9.72 15.93
N ALA A 224 7.34 -10.50 15.62
CA ALA A 224 6.10 -9.97 15.06
C ALA A 224 5.40 -8.99 16.03
N LEU A 225 5.40 -9.27 17.34
CA LEU A 225 4.87 -8.40 18.39
C LEU A 225 5.62 -7.07 18.48
N LEU A 226 6.96 -7.11 18.51
CA LEU A 226 7.78 -5.90 18.50
C LEU A 226 7.58 -5.10 17.21
N GLY A 227 7.50 -5.79 16.08
CA GLY A 227 7.24 -5.16 14.80
C GLY A 227 5.88 -4.48 14.74
N MET A 228 4.85 -5.14 15.29
CA MET A 228 3.51 -4.60 15.46
C MET A 228 3.51 -3.36 16.35
N ALA A 229 4.21 -3.39 17.49
CA ALA A 229 4.32 -2.23 18.36
C ALA A 229 4.95 -1.02 17.65
N PHE A 230 6.05 -1.23 16.92
CA PHE A 230 6.72 -0.15 16.18
C PHE A 230 5.85 0.41 15.04
N TYR A 231 5.22 -0.48 14.27
CA TYR A 231 4.39 -0.07 13.14
C TYR A 231 3.10 0.61 13.61
N GLY A 232 2.38 -0.01 14.56
CA GLY A 232 1.17 0.52 15.15
C GLY A 232 1.38 1.86 15.85
N TRP A 233 2.51 2.04 16.54
CA TRP A 233 2.90 3.32 17.14
C TRP A 233 2.95 4.46 16.10
N VAL A 234 3.53 4.20 14.93
CA VAL A 234 3.59 5.20 13.84
C VAL A 234 2.18 5.55 13.34
N VAL A 235 1.32 4.56 13.15
CA VAL A 235 -0.07 4.78 12.70
C VAL A 235 -0.85 5.59 13.75
N LEU A 236 -0.76 5.21 15.02
CA LEU A 236 -1.42 5.90 16.13
C LEU A 236 -0.95 7.34 16.26
N ARG A 237 0.35 7.60 16.17
CA ARG A 237 0.89 8.96 16.26
C ARG A 237 0.45 9.84 15.09
N MET A 238 0.35 9.27 13.89
CA MET A 238 -0.20 9.97 12.72
C MET A 238 -1.68 10.32 12.96
N LEU A 239 -2.49 9.36 13.38
CA LEU A 239 -3.93 9.57 13.66
C LEU A 239 -4.15 10.60 14.78
N GLN A 240 -3.35 10.54 15.85
CA GLN A 240 -3.41 11.52 16.94
C GLN A 240 -3.09 12.93 16.47
N ALA A 241 -2.02 13.09 15.67
CA ALA A 241 -1.67 14.38 15.09
C ALA A 241 -2.81 14.91 14.19
N TRP A 242 -3.37 14.06 13.34
CA TRP A 242 -4.51 14.43 12.51
C TRP A 242 -5.72 14.84 13.33
N GLN A 243 -6.07 14.10 14.37
CA GLN A 243 -7.21 14.42 15.23
C GLN A 243 -7.01 15.79 15.90
N SER A 244 -5.81 16.06 16.41
CA SER A 244 -5.49 17.36 17.03
C SER A 244 -5.55 18.54 16.05
N ARG A 245 -5.27 18.29 14.76
CA ARG A 245 -5.13 19.35 13.76
C ARG A 245 -6.39 19.61 12.95
N PHE A 246 -7.06 18.53 12.53
CA PHE A 246 -8.18 18.58 11.58
C PHE A 246 -9.52 18.26 12.25
N GLY A 247 -9.52 17.63 13.43
CA GLY A 247 -10.70 17.39 14.25
C GLY A 247 -11.88 16.81 13.47
N LYS A 248 -13.01 17.52 13.50
CA LYS A 248 -14.26 17.09 12.85
C LYS A 248 -14.15 16.90 11.33
N ALA A 249 -13.18 17.52 10.66
CA ALA A 249 -12.98 17.35 9.22
C ALA A 249 -12.67 15.89 8.82
N LEU A 250 -12.13 15.10 9.76
CA LEU A 250 -11.83 13.69 9.57
C LEU A 250 -13.09 12.80 9.54
N LEU A 251 -14.22 13.30 10.04
CA LEU A 251 -15.47 12.54 10.23
C LEU A 251 -16.64 13.10 9.42
N GLN A 252 -16.36 13.95 8.42
CA GLN A 252 -17.40 14.51 7.56
C GLN A 252 -18.04 13.44 6.66
N MET A 253 -19.24 13.72 6.18
CA MET A 253 -19.93 12.85 5.21
C MET A 253 -19.34 12.93 3.80
N HIS A 254 -18.66 14.03 3.49
CA HIS A 254 -18.13 14.35 2.17
C HIS A 254 -16.64 14.73 2.25
N GLY A 255 -15.97 14.73 1.09
CA GLY A 255 -14.56 15.10 0.98
C GLY A 255 -13.63 13.88 1.05
N ALA A 256 -12.41 13.99 0.54
CA ALA A 256 -11.50 12.85 0.52
C ALA A 256 -11.02 12.43 1.93
N ALA A 257 -10.95 13.38 2.86
CA ALA A 257 -10.37 13.17 4.19
C ALA A 257 -11.01 12.01 4.98
N PRO A 258 -12.33 11.93 5.15
CA PRO A 258 -12.98 10.80 5.85
C PRO A 258 -12.64 9.40 5.30
N SER A 259 -12.51 9.27 3.98
CA SER A 259 -12.14 8.00 3.34
C SER A 259 -10.67 7.64 3.62
N LEU A 260 -9.78 8.64 3.62
CA LEU A 260 -8.37 8.46 3.96
C LEU A 260 -8.17 8.15 5.45
N THR A 261 -8.97 8.76 6.33
CA THR A 261 -9.01 8.42 7.76
C THR A 261 -9.51 7.00 7.97
N SER A 262 -10.57 6.60 7.28
CA SER A 262 -11.09 5.22 7.31
C SER A 262 -10.02 4.21 6.88
N ALA A 263 -9.22 4.53 5.86
CA ALA A 263 -8.09 3.70 5.46
C ALA A 263 -7.06 3.54 6.59
N ALA A 264 -6.64 4.63 7.22
CA ALA A 264 -5.67 4.58 8.31
C ALA A 264 -6.18 3.79 9.52
N LEU A 265 -7.46 3.94 9.87
CA LEU A 265 -8.13 3.14 10.89
C LEU A 265 -8.23 1.66 10.49
N GLY A 266 -8.51 1.38 9.22
CA GLY A 266 -8.53 0.01 8.69
C GLY A 266 -7.17 -0.66 8.77
N LEU A 267 -6.09 0.04 8.44
CA LEU A 267 -4.73 -0.48 8.61
C LEU A 267 -4.44 -0.81 10.08
N LEU A 268 -4.80 0.09 11.00
CA LEU A 268 -4.65 -0.14 12.44
C LEU A 268 -5.49 -1.32 12.93
N GLY A 269 -6.73 -1.45 12.47
CA GLY A 269 -7.61 -2.57 12.79
C GLY A 269 -7.06 -3.90 12.28
N MET A 270 -6.60 -3.96 11.03
CA MET A 270 -5.99 -5.17 10.46
C MET A 270 -4.70 -5.57 11.17
N LEU A 271 -3.93 -4.60 11.66
CA LEU A 271 -2.76 -4.85 12.49
C LEU A 271 -3.15 -5.49 13.85
N ALA A 272 -4.22 -5.01 14.49
CA ALA A 272 -4.75 -5.62 15.71
C ALA A 272 -5.35 -7.01 15.47
N LEU A 273 -6.00 -7.24 14.33
CA LEU A 273 -6.50 -8.58 13.97
C LEU A 273 -5.37 -9.54 13.60
N GLY A 274 -4.29 -9.05 12.98
CA GLY A 274 -3.08 -9.82 12.73
C GLY A 274 -2.41 -10.30 14.01
N LEU A 275 -2.48 -9.50 15.09
CA LEU A 275 -2.04 -9.91 16.43
C LEU A 275 -2.87 -11.08 16.97
N ALA A 276 -4.20 -10.96 16.94
CA ALA A 276 -5.10 -12.04 17.36
C ALA A 276 -4.89 -13.32 16.53
N HIS A 277 -4.67 -13.18 15.22
CA HIS A 277 -4.28 -14.29 14.36
C HIS A 277 -2.95 -14.93 14.79
N GLY A 278 -1.93 -14.13 15.11
CA GLY A 278 -0.62 -14.62 15.57
C GLY A 278 -0.68 -15.42 16.87
N PHE A 279 -1.67 -15.16 17.74
CA PHE A 279 -1.96 -15.96 18.93
C PHE A 279 -2.90 -17.15 18.69
N GLY A 280 -3.31 -17.38 17.43
CA GLY A 280 -4.20 -18.48 17.05
C GLY A 280 -5.68 -18.23 17.36
N TRP A 281 -6.08 -17.00 17.71
CA TRP A 281 -7.48 -16.67 18.03
C TRP A 281 -8.35 -16.45 16.79
N LEU A 282 -7.75 -16.14 15.65
CA LEU A 282 -8.45 -15.88 14.39
C LEU A 282 -7.85 -16.66 13.22
N PRO A 283 -8.67 -17.08 12.23
CA PRO A 283 -8.19 -17.72 11.01
C PRO A 283 -7.41 -16.75 10.11
N ALA A 284 -6.40 -17.25 9.40
CA ALA A 284 -5.56 -16.45 8.49
C ALA A 284 -6.27 -16.06 7.17
N ARG A 285 -7.15 -16.95 6.68
CA ARG A 285 -7.72 -16.88 5.33
C ARG A 285 -8.48 -15.58 5.04
N PRO A 286 -9.39 -15.09 5.91
CA PRO A 286 -10.14 -13.88 5.62
C PRO A 286 -9.31 -12.59 5.70
N ALA A 287 -8.11 -12.62 6.31
CA ALA A 287 -7.33 -11.42 6.60
C ALA A 287 -6.96 -10.62 5.34
N VAL A 288 -6.73 -11.29 4.22
CA VAL A 288 -6.43 -10.62 2.94
C VAL A 288 -7.65 -9.85 2.42
N ALA A 289 -8.82 -10.46 2.47
CA ALA A 289 -10.08 -9.80 2.10
C ALA A 289 -10.35 -8.62 3.01
N GLY A 290 -10.20 -8.82 4.33
CA GLY A 290 -10.30 -7.77 5.33
C GLY A 290 -9.38 -6.59 5.05
N PHE A 291 -8.12 -6.84 4.69
CA PHE A 291 -7.15 -5.80 4.31
C PHE A 291 -7.57 -5.03 3.06
N VAL A 292 -8.11 -5.72 2.05
CA VAL A 292 -8.63 -5.09 0.84
C VAL A 292 -9.80 -4.16 1.16
N PHE A 293 -10.78 -4.64 1.92
CA PHE A 293 -11.98 -3.86 2.25
C PHE A 293 -11.70 -2.76 3.27
N ALA A 294 -11.07 -3.07 4.40
CA ALA A 294 -10.92 -2.12 5.50
C ALA A 294 -9.90 -1.01 5.19
N PHE A 295 -8.86 -1.31 4.41
CA PHE A 295 -7.75 -0.38 4.17
C PHE A 295 -7.64 0.07 2.72
N LEU A 296 -7.52 -0.86 1.75
CA LEU A 296 -7.22 -0.48 0.37
C LEU A 296 -8.37 0.24 -0.33
N LEU A 297 -9.61 -0.25 -0.21
CA LEU A 297 -10.74 0.39 -0.87
C LEU A 297 -10.96 1.83 -0.38
N PRO A 298 -10.98 2.14 0.93
CA PRO A 298 -11.03 3.52 1.41
C PRO A 298 -9.85 4.37 0.94
N LEU A 299 -8.63 3.80 0.91
CA LEU A 299 -7.42 4.50 0.48
C LEU A 299 -7.50 4.89 -0.99
N VAL A 300 -7.72 3.91 -1.87
CA VAL A 300 -7.77 4.11 -3.32
C VAL A 300 -8.96 4.98 -3.67
N SER A 301 -10.12 4.78 -3.04
CA SER A 301 -11.30 5.61 -3.28
C SER A 301 -11.07 7.08 -2.92
N GLY A 302 -10.53 7.35 -1.72
CA GLY A 302 -10.27 8.71 -1.25
C GLY A 302 -9.17 9.41 -2.07
N ALA A 303 -8.04 8.73 -2.30
CA ALA A 303 -6.93 9.28 -3.05
C ALA A 303 -7.29 9.55 -4.51
N THR A 304 -7.93 8.59 -5.17
CA THR A 304 -8.33 8.74 -6.58
C THR A 304 -9.39 9.82 -6.74
N ALA A 305 -10.38 9.92 -5.85
CA ALA A 305 -11.38 10.97 -5.92
C ALA A 305 -10.78 12.39 -5.84
N HIS A 306 -9.68 12.56 -5.10
CA HIS A 306 -8.98 13.83 -5.01
C HIS A 306 -8.01 14.10 -6.17
N LEU A 307 -7.24 13.09 -6.58
CA LEU A 307 -6.14 13.23 -7.53
C LEU A 307 -6.56 13.07 -8.99
N LEU A 308 -7.61 12.30 -9.27
CA LEU A 308 -8.09 12.05 -10.64
C LEU A 308 -8.36 13.35 -11.43
N PRO A 309 -9.00 14.39 -10.86
CA PRO A 309 -9.16 15.66 -11.58
C PRO A 309 -7.82 16.26 -12.03
N VAL A 310 -6.79 16.20 -11.18
CA VAL A 310 -5.46 16.73 -11.51
C VAL A 310 -4.76 15.89 -12.57
N TRP A 311 -4.98 14.57 -12.56
CA TRP A 311 -4.44 13.67 -13.58
C TRP A 311 -5.10 13.87 -14.95
N LEU A 312 -6.40 14.15 -14.97
CA LEU A 312 -7.16 14.38 -16.20
C LEU A 312 -6.88 15.77 -16.80
N ARG A 313 -6.72 16.80 -15.95
CA ARG A 313 -6.36 18.16 -16.36
C ARG A 313 -5.25 18.70 -15.45
N PRO A 314 -3.97 18.43 -15.80
CA PRO A 314 -2.84 19.00 -15.06
C PRO A 314 -2.83 20.53 -15.12
N GLY A 315 -2.30 21.16 -14.07
CA GLY A 315 -2.12 22.62 -14.00
C GLY A 315 -2.92 23.29 -12.88
N VAL A 316 -3.20 24.59 -13.08
CA VAL A 316 -3.88 25.44 -12.09
C VAL A 316 -5.23 24.85 -11.74
N GLN A 317 -5.49 24.75 -10.44
CA GLN A 317 -6.75 24.22 -9.92
C GLN A 317 -7.86 25.27 -10.10
N GLY A 318 -8.88 24.93 -10.87
CA GLY A 318 -10.01 25.80 -11.15
C GLY A 318 -11.36 25.19 -10.79
N GLU A 319 -12.42 25.83 -11.26
CA GLU A 319 -13.80 25.44 -10.97
C GLU A 319 -14.10 24.00 -11.41
N TRP A 320 -13.58 23.58 -12.56
CA TRP A 320 -13.74 22.22 -13.06
C TRP A 320 -13.19 21.17 -12.08
N HIS A 321 -12.01 21.40 -11.48
CA HIS A 321 -11.42 20.50 -10.49
C HIS A 321 -12.28 20.45 -9.23
N ARG A 322 -12.79 21.60 -8.77
CA ARG A 322 -13.65 21.71 -7.59
C ARG A 322 -14.94 20.92 -7.77
N ILE A 323 -15.64 21.11 -8.89
CA ILE A 323 -16.90 20.40 -9.20
C ILE A 323 -16.66 18.89 -9.26
N LEU A 324 -15.62 18.44 -9.97
CA LEU A 324 -15.36 17.02 -10.11
C LEU A 324 -14.98 16.37 -8.76
N ARG A 325 -14.14 17.02 -7.94
CA ARG A 325 -13.84 16.55 -6.58
C ARG A 325 -15.09 16.47 -5.72
N ALA A 326 -15.96 17.49 -5.76
CA ALA A 326 -17.19 17.49 -4.98
C ALA A 326 -18.10 16.31 -5.35
N ARG A 327 -18.20 15.97 -6.64
CA ARG A 327 -18.97 14.81 -7.12
C ARG A 327 -18.34 13.49 -6.69
N LEU A 328 -17.04 13.29 -6.92
CA LEU A 328 -16.34 12.04 -6.60
C LEU A 328 -16.22 11.78 -5.09
N CYS A 329 -16.11 12.85 -4.31
CA CYS A 329 -16.03 12.80 -2.85
C CYS A 329 -17.41 12.91 -2.18
N ARG A 330 -18.51 12.87 -2.92
CA ARG A 330 -19.85 12.84 -2.32
C ARG A 330 -20.02 11.49 -1.61
N TRP A 331 -20.45 11.51 -0.34
CA TRP A 331 -20.67 10.32 0.50
C TRP A 331 -19.42 9.46 0.75
N SER A 332 -18.24 10.03 0.54
CA SER A 332 -16.96 9.36 0.81
C SER A 332 -16.80 8.96 2.28
N GLY A 333 -17.37 9.72 3.23
CA GLY A 333 -17.37 9.35 4.64
C GLY A 333 -18.17 8.09 4.90
N LEU A 334 -19.41 8.04 4.40
CA LEU A 334 -20.26 6.85 4.51
C LEU A 334 -19.61 5.64 3.81
N ARG A 335 -19.13 5.83 2.58
CA ARG A 335 -18.46 4.78 1.81
C ARG A 335 -17.21 4.25 2.51
N GLY A 336 -16.38 5.15 3.06
CA GLY A 336 -15.18 4.80 3.82
C GLY A 336 -15.51 4.00 5.08
N LEU A 337 -16.54 4.42 5.82
CA LEU A 337 -17.01 3.70 7.01
C LEU A 337 -17.57 2.32 6.68
N LEU A 338 -18.38 2.19 5.61
CA LEU A 338 -18.91 0.91 5.17
C LEU A 338 -17.79 -0.07 4.81
N PHE A 339 -16.81 0.38 4.01
CA PHE A 339 -15.64 -0.42 3.68
C PHE A 339 -14.84 -0.85 4.91
N LEU A 340 -14.63 0.08 5.86
CA LEU A 340 -13.97 -0.21 7.13
C LEU A 340 -14.71 -1.31 7.91
N LEU A 341 -15.99 -1.13 8.17
CA LEU A 341 -16.78 -2.06 8.97
C LEU A 341 -16.90 -3.44 8.31
N ILE A 342 -17.22 -3.47 7.00
CA ILE A 342 -17.29 -4.72 6.24
C ILE A 342 -15.95 -5.44 6.28
N GLY A 343 -14.84 -4.73 6.07
CA GLY A 343 -13.52 -5.36 6.07
C GLY A 343 -13.14 -5.94 7.43
N LEU A 344 -13.45 -5.23 8.53
CA LEU A 344 -13.19 -5.74 9.87
C LEU A 344 -14.06 -6.96 10.21
N ILE A 345 -15.34 -6.96 9.80
CA ILE A 345 -16.24 -8.12 9.97
C ILE A 345 -15.73 -9.31 9.17
N VAL A 346 -15.39 -9.10 7.89
CA VAL A 346 -14.86 -10.16 7.03
C VAL A 346 -13.60 -10.75 7.65
N ALA A 347 -12.68 -9.91 8.16
CA ALA A 347 -11.41 -10.35 8.73
C ALA A 347 -11.53 -11.27 9.96
N VAL A 348 -12.64 -11.21 10.70
CA VAL A 348 -12.88 -12.07 11.88
C VAL A 348 -13.77 -13.28 11.59
N SER A 349 -14.29 -13.41 10.35
CA SER A 349 -15.26 -14.44 9.96
C SER A 349 -14.64 -15.81 9.67
#